data_AF-A0A950QV62-F1
#
_entry.id   AF-A0A950QV62-F1
#
_cell.length_a   1.000
_cell.length_b   1.000
_cell.length_c   1.000
_cell.angle_alpha   90.00
_cell.angle_beta   90.00
_cell.angle_gamma   90.00
#
_symmetry.space_group_name_H-M   'P 1'
#
loop_
_entity.id
_entity.type
_entity.pdbx_description
1 polymer ?
#
loop_
_entity_poly.entity_id
_entity_poly.type
_entity_poly.pdbx_seq_one_letter_code
_entity_poly.pdbx_strand_id
1 'polypeptide(L)'
;MSVALNGAERANVELDIGAGELNLAGGATQLVEGNFEYNVPGLKPVVHSSVNGSHATVTIRQENHSGLHGQARNTWNLSVSNTPLLDLALNCGAGEAKLNLGSVDLRTLNVHMGAGQVDLDLRGRPSRDYDVTIEGGVGQAIVHLPEGVGVRADAHGGLGSIDVTGLEKRGDHYENNLYENAKVNVRVQVHGGVGEIRLIG
;
A
#
# COMPACT_ATOMS: atom_id res chain seq x y z
N MET A 1 6.81 -2.19 -18.52
CA MET A 1 7.46 -3.35 -17.87
C MET A 1 6.40 -4.40 -17.60
N SER A 2 6.79 -5.67 -17.46
CA SER A 2 5.86 -6.72 -17.03
C SER A 2 6.65 -7.87 -16.40
N VAL A 3 6.11 -8.45 -15.33
CA VAL A 3 6.64 -9.61 -14.62
C VAL A 3 5.56 -10.68 -14.62
N ALA A 4 5.85 -11.83 -15.22
CA ALA A 4 4.87 -12.88 -15.44
C ALA A 4 4.40 -13.54 -14.14
N LEU A 5 3.13 -13.98 -14.12
CA LEU A 5 2.53 -14.70 -13.00
C LEU A 5 3.19 -16.05 -12.73
N ASN A 6 3.61 -16.76 -13.79
CA ASN A 6 4.28 -18.05 -13.72
C ASN A 6 3.59 -19.10 -12.83
N GLY A 7 2.25 -19.05 -12.75
CA GLY A 7 1.46 -19.97 -11.92
C GLY A 7 1.64 -19.78 -10.42
N ALA A 8 2.17 -18.65 -9.97
CA ALA A 8 2.32 -18.36 -8.55
C ALA A 8 0.95 -18.30 -7.86
N GLU A 9 0.84 -18.99 -6.72
CA GLU A 9 -0.32 -18.96 -5.82
C GLU A 9 -0.14 -17.90 -4.73
N ARG A 10 1.12 -17.55 -4.44
CA ARG A 10 1.52 -16.49 -3.51
C ARG A 10 2.56 -15.60 -4.14
N ALA A 11 2.54 -14.32 -3.78
CA ALA A 11 3.58 -13.41 -4.23
C ALA A 11 3.95 -12.37 -3.16
N ASN A 12 5.24 -12.09 -3.07
CA ASN A 12 5.77 -10.93 -2.37
C ASN A 12 6.13 -9.87 -3.41
N VAL A 13 5.55 -8.68 -3.28
CA VAL A 13 5.85 -7.53 -4.13
C VAL A 13 6.39 -6.42 -3.25
N GLU A 14 7.61 -5.98 -3.52
CA GLU A 14 8.27 -4.91 -2.81
C GLU A 14 8.57 -3.75 -3.77
N LEU A 15 8.11 -2.57 -3.41
CA LEU A 15 8.27 -1.34 -4.16
C LEU A 15 9.09 -0.35 -3.31
N ASP A 16 10.25 0.06 -3.81
CA ASP A 16 11.13 1.01 -3.14
C ASP A 16 11.40 2.21 -4.04
N ILE A 17 10.75 3.32 -3.72
CA ILE A 17 10.83 4.59 -4.43
C ILE A 17 11.43 5.65 -3.52
N GLY A 18 12.51 6.29 -3.97
CA GLY A 18 13.18 7.33 -3.17
C GLY A 18 12.30 8.56 -2.99
N ALA A 19 11.84 9.14 -4.08
CA ALA A 19 10.77 10.12 -4.05
C ALA A 19 10.02 10.22 -5.37
N GLY A 20 8.75 10.61 -5.33
CA GLY A 20 7.94 10.82 -6.51
C GLY A 20 6.47 10.48 -6.28
N GLU A 21 5.81 10.08 -7.35
CA GLU A 21 4.41 9.65 -7.34
C GLU A 21 4.32 8.16 -7.66
N LEU A 22 3.62 7.40 -6.82
CA LEU A 22 3.29 6.00 -7.08
C LEU A 22 1.77 5.86 -7.20
N ASN A 23 1.32 5.37 -8.34
CA ASN A 23 -0.04 4.90 -8.56
C ASN A 23 0.01 3.38 -8.66
N LEU A 24 -0.63 2.68 -7.73
CA LEU A 24 -0.72 1.22 -7.71
C LEU A 24 -2.18 0.79 -7.70
N ALA A 25 -2.56 -0.11 -8.61
CA ALA A 25 -3.90 -0.67 -8.65
C ALA A 25 -3.90 -2.19 -8.76
N GLY A 26 -5.00 -2.84 -8.39
CA GLY A 26 -5.25 -4.23 -8.78
C GLY A 26 -5.59 -4.38 -10.27
N GLY A 27 -5.76 -5.63 -10.71
CA GLY A 27 -6.29 -5.97 -12.03
C GLY A 27 -5.26 -6.26 -13.12
N ALA A 28 -3.99 -6.46 -12.77
CA ALA A 28 -2.98 -6.83 -13.75
C ALA A 28 -3.23 -8.23 -14.36
N THR A 29 -2.92 -8.37 -15.64
CA THR A 29 -2.94 -9.67 -16.33
C THR A 29 -1.76 -10.55 -15.95
N GLN A 30 -0.61 -9.91 -15.73
CA GLN A 30 0.61 -10.53 -15.21
C GLN A 30 0.72 -10.30 -13.70
N LEU A 31 1.78 -10.80 -13.05
CA LEU A 31 1.96 -10.59 -11.61
C LEU A 31 2.08 -9.10 -11.28
N VAL A 32 2.92 -8.40 -12.05
CA VAL A 32 3.08 -6.95 -12.03
C VAL A 32 3.19 -6.45 -13.46
N GLU A 33 2.52 -5.36 -13.79
CA GLU A 33 2.67 -4.67 -15.06
C GLU A 33 2.59 -3.16 -14.86
N GLY A 34 3.08 -2.39 -15.83
CA GLY A 34 3.01 -0.93 -15.74
C GLY A 34 4.13 -0.20 -16.45
N ASN A 35 4.29 1.08 -16.12
CA ASN A 35 5.29 1.96 -16.68
C ASN A 35 5.96 2.83 -15.62
N PHE A 36 7.11 3.37 -16.00
CA PHE A 36 7.88 4.30 -15.20
C PHE A 36 8.13 5.54 -16.06
N GLU A 37 7.79 6.70 -15.54
CA GLU A 37 8.02 7.99 -16.19
C GLU A 37 9.04 8.77 -15.36
N TYR A 38 10.20 9.05 -15.95
CA TYR A 38 11.27 9.78 -15.28
C TYR A 38 12.08 10.62 -16.27
N ASN A 39 12.55 11.78 -15.82
CA ASN A 39 13.38 12.68 -16.64
C ASN A 39 14.87 12.70 -16.24
N VAL A 40 15.22 12.10 -15.10
CA VAL A 40 16.61 11.94 -14.66
C VAL A 40 17.02 10.47 -14.83
N PRO A 41 18.07 10.16 -15.61
CA PRO A 41 18.47 8.78 -15.88
C PRO A 41 18.74 7.93 -14.63
N GLY A 42 19.25 8.55 -13.57
CA GLY A 42 19.53 7.88 -12.29
C GLY A 42 18.28 7.40 -11.54
N LEU A 43 17.08 7.89 -11.90
CA LEU A 43 15.80 7.49 -11.30
C LEU A 43 15.22 6.22 -11.95
N LYS A 44 15.86 5.68 -12.98
CA LYS A 44 15.42 4.43 -13.60
C LYS A 44 15.39 3.30 -12.55
N PRO A 45 14.25 2.64 -12.33
CA PRO A 45 14.17 1.53 -11.41
C PRO A 45 14.83 0.27 -11.97
N VAL A 46 15.30 -0.56 -11.05
CA VAL A 46 15.73 -1.93 -11.31
C VAL A 46 14.62 -2.87 -10.85
N VAL A 47 14.33 -3.87 -11.69
CA VAL A 47 13.31 -4.88 -11.44
C VAL A 47 14.01 -6.22 -11.25
N HIS A 48 13.81 -6.85 -10.11
CA HIS A 48 14.21 -8.22 -9.84
C HIS A 48 12.98 -9.09 -9.63
N SER A 49 12.98 -10.27 -10.23
CA SER A 49 11.92 -11.25 -10.03
C SER A 49 12.52 -12.64 -9.88
N SER A 50 12.00 -13.42 -8.94
CA SER A 50 12.32 -14.83 -8.77
C SER A 50 11.07 -15.64 -8.49
N VAL A 51 11.07 -16.90 -8.91
CA VAL A 51 10.00 -17.85 -8.61
C VAL A 51 10.62 -19.07 -7.94
N ASN A 52 10.06 -19.46 -6.80
CA ASN A 52 10.41 -20.68 -6.10
C ASN A 52 9.14 -21.50 -5.86
N GLY A 53 8.95 -22.55 -6.67
CA GLY A 53 7.71 -23.32 -6.65
C GLY A 53 6.50 -22.44 -7.02
N SER A 54 5.49 -22.40 -6.15
CA SER A 54 4.29 -21.58 -6.31
C SER A 54 4.40 -20.18 -5.68
N HIS A 55 5.60 -19.78 -5.24
CA HIS A 55 5.84 -18.49 -4.61
C HIS A 55 6.70 -17.59 -5.51
N ALA A 56 6.16 -16.44 -5.89
CA ALA A 56 6.90 -15.42 -6.62
C ALA A 56 7.39 -14.30 -5.69
N THR A 57 8.53 -13.71 -6.03
CA THR A 57 9.03 -12.49 -5.39
C THR A 57 9.37 -11.48 -6.47
N VAL A 58 8.90 -10.26 -6.31
CA VAL A 58 9.18 -9.14 -7.21
C VAL A 58 9.64 -7.96 -6.37
N THR A 59 10.83 -7.44 -6.67
CA THR A 59 11.36 -6.21 -6.07
C THR A 59 11.58 -5.20 -7.17
N ILE A 60 10.96 -4.03 -7.05
CA ILE A 60 11.14 -2.88 -7.94
C ILE A 60 11.71 -1.75 -7.10
N ARG A 61 12.97 -1.38 -7.34
CA ARG A 61 13.68 -0.41 -6.48
C ARG A 61 14.50 0.59 -7.28
N GLN A 62 14.66 1.80 -6.75
CA GLN A 62 15.67 2.75 -7.25
C GLN A 62 16.99 2.51 -6.54
N GLU A 63 18.08 2.39 -7.30
CA GLU A 63 19.42 2.24 -6.71
C GLU A 63 20.06 3.57 -6.31
N ASN A 64 19.61 4.66 -6.93
CA ASN A 64 20.07 6.00 -6.65
C ASN A 64 18.90 6.86 -6.15
N HIS A 65 18.99 7.30 -4.90
CA HIS A 65 18.08 8.27 -4.32
C HIS A 65 18.60 9.72 -4.46
N SER A 66 19.77 9.90 -5.09
CA SER A 66 20.37 11.20 -5.36
C SER A 66 19.81 11.81 -6.65
N GLY A 67 19.69 13.15 -6.70
CA GLY A 67 19.28 13.87 -7.91
C GLY A 67 17.85 14.40 -7.91
N LEU A 68 17.14 14.35 -6.79
CA LEU A 68 15.85 15.03 -6.58
C LEU A 68 16.08 16.54 -6.36
N HIS A 69 16.65 17.23 -7.34
CA HIS A 69 16.79 18.68 -7.35
C HIS A 69 16.06 19.25 -8.58
N GLY A 70 15.41 20.40 -8.41
CA GLY A 70 14.75 21.11 -9.51
C GLY A 70 13.46 20.41 -9.98
N GLN A 71 13.28 20.27 -11.30
CA GLN A 71 12.06 19.74 -11.94
C GLN A 71 12.12 18.21 -12.14
N ALA A 72 12.71 17.47 -11.20
CA ALA A 72 12.77 16.01 -11.28
C ALA A 72 11.34 15.43 -11.29
N ARG A 73 11.05 14.57 -12.27
CA ARG A 73 9.81 13.82 -12.40
C ARG A 73 10.14 12.34 -12.21
N ASN A 74 9.34 11.67 -11.39
CA ASN A 74 9.44 10.24 -11.11
C ASN A 74 8.06 9.72 -10.75
N THR A 75 7.39 9.14 -11.73
CA THR A 75 6.03 8.60 -11.58
C THR A 75 6.04 7.12 -11.93
N TRP A 76 5.53 6.30 -11.03
CA TRP A 76 5.40 4.86 -11.20
C TRP A 76 3.92 4.56 -11.33
N ASN A 77 3.49 4.04 -12.48
CA ASN A 77 2.12 3.60 -12.70
C ASN A 77 2.13 2.09 -12.85
N LEU A 78 1.74 1.39 -11.79
CA LEU A 78 1.84 -0.06 -11.70
C LEU A 78 0.47 -0.68 -11.41
N SER A 79 0.30 -1.90 -11.89
CA SER A 79 -0.80 -2.77 -11.52
C SER A 79 -0.28 -4.12 -11.02
N VAL A 80 -0.94 -4.69 -10.02
CA VAL A 80 -0.68 -6.04 -9.48
C VAL A 80 -1.84 -6.98 -9.78
N SER A 81 -1.54 -8.27 -9.87
CA SER A 81 -2.56 -9.29 -10.13
C SER A 81 -3.53 -9.42 -8.94
N ASN A 82 -4.78 -9.77 -9.24
CA ASN A 82 -5.78 -10.08 -8.21
C ASN A 82 -5.80 -11.58 -7.83
N THR A 83 -5.00 -12.42 -8.50
CA THR A 83 -5.09 -13.88 -8.41
C THR A 83 -4.25 -14.50 -7.29
N PRO A 84 -2.94 -14.22 -7.17
CA PRO A 84 -2.15 -14.79 -6.09
C PRO A 84 -2.45 -14.07 -4.77
N LEU A 85 -2.30 -14.78 -3.66
CA LEU A 85 -2.33 -14.18 -2.34
C LEU A 85 -1.09 -13.29 -2.17
N LEU A 86 -1.30 -12.00 -1.92
CA LEU A 86 -0.25 -10.98 -2.02
C LEU A 86 0.22 -10.45 -0.66
N ASP A 87 1.53 -10.42 -0.51
CA ASP A 87 2.24 -9.63 0.48
C ASP A 87 2.87 -8.43 -0.21
N LEU A 88 2.39 -7.24 0.11
CA LEU A 88 2.82 -6.00 -0.53
C LEU A 88 3.58 -5.13 0.46
N ALA A 89 4.77 -4.71 0.07
CA ALA A 89 5.57 -3.73 0.80
C ALA A 89 5.85 -2.51 -0.09
N LEU A 90 5.63 -1.33 0.46
CA LEU A 90 5.95 -0.05 -0.17
C LEU A 90 6.85 0.75 0.76
N ASN A 91 8.01 1.14 0.27
CA ASN A 91 8.88 2.12 0.90
C ASN A 91 8.94 3.35 0.00
N CYS A 92 8.48 4.49 0.50
CA CYS A 92 8.54 5.78 -0.18
C CYS A 92 9.25 6.79 0.71
N GLY A 93 10.38 7.33 0.26
CA GLY A 93 11.10 8.35 1.03
C GLY A 93 10.32 9.66 1.10
N ALA A 94 9.87 10.17 -0.06
CA ALA A 94 9.00 11.34 -0.10
C ALA A 94 8.06 11.38 -1.31
N GLY A 95 6.85 11.90 -1.14
CA GLY A 95 5.92 12.16 -2.25
C GLY A 95 4.53 11.58 -2.02
N GLU A 96 3.90 11.07 -3.08
CA GLU A 96 2.51 10.62 -3.04
C GLU A 96 2.40 9.15 -3.42
N ALA A 97 1.62 8.38 -2.66
CA ALA A 97 1.25 7.01 -2.97
C ALA A 97 -0.28 6.88 -3.03
N LYS A 98 -0.82 6.59 -4.21
CA LYS A 98 -2.24 6.31 -4.45
C LYS A 98 -2.39 4.81 -4.71
N LEU A 99 -3.04 4.12 -3.78
CA LEU A 99 -3.10 2.67 -3.74
C LEU A 99 -4.56 2.22 -3.84
N ASN A 100 -4.97 1.67 -4.98
CA ASN A 100 -6.31 1.11 -5.18
C ASN A 100 -6.25 -0.42 -5.12
N LEU A 101 -6.47 -0.97 -3.94
CA LEU A 101 -6.19 -2.37 -3.63
C LEU A 101 -7.43 -3.18 -3.25
N GLY A 102 -8.63 -2.58 -3.35
CA GLY A 102 -9.89 -3.25 -2.99
C GLY A 102 -10.22 -4.53 -3.78
N SER A 103 -9.61 -4.73 -4.96
CA SER A 103 -9.77 -5.96 -5.76
C SER A 103 -8.68 -7.00 -5.54
N VAL A 104 -7.64 -6.68 -4.77
CA VAL A 104 -6.43 -7.49 -4.62
C VAL A 104 -6.63 -8.50 -3.49
N ASP A 105 -6.28 -9.77 -3.69
CA ASP A 105 -6.30 -10.79 -2.62
C ASP A 105 -5.09 -10.58 -1.68
N LEU A 106 -5.18 -9.57 -0.82
CA LEU A 106 -4.13 -9.22 0.13
C LEU A 106 -4.05 -10.23 1.27
N ARG A 107 -2.83 -10.47 1.74
CA ARG A 107 -2.51 -11.06 3.05
C ARG A 107 -1.92 -10.01 3.98
N THR A 108 -0.94 -9.26 3.47
CA THR A 108 -0.34 -8.15 4.19
C THR A 108 -0.08 -6.96 3.27
N LEU A 109 -0.24 -5.76 3.81
CA LEU A 109 0.22 -4.51 3.21
C LEU A 109 1.04 -3.74 4.24
N ASN A 110 2.29 -3.44 3.92
CA ASN A 110 3.14 -2.59 4.74
C ASN A 110 3.57 -1.37 3.93
N VAL A 111 3.28 -0.17 4.42
CA VAL A 111 3.62 1.10 3.77
C VAL A 111 4.48 1.92 4.71
N HIS A 112 5.69 2.26 4.29
CA HIS A 112 6.55 3.25 4.95
C HIS A 112 6.63 4.50 4.08
N MET A 113 6.21 5.63 4.62
CA MET A 113 6.27 6.95 3.98
C MET A 113 7.09 7.91 4.84
N GLY A 114 8.24 8.37 4.33
CA GLY A 114 9.07 9.34 5.06
C GLY A 114 8.37 10.69 5.17
N ALA A 115 8.09 11.33 4.03
CA ALA A 115 7.36 12.60 3.99
C ALA A 115 6.41 12.70 2.79
N GLY A 116 5.11 12.88 3.03
CA GLY A 116 4.14 13.09 1.96
C GLY A 116 2.77 12.50 2.25
N GLN A 117 2.12 11.96 1.22
CA GLN A 117 0.73 11.49 1.32
C GLN A 117 0.59 10.03 0.90
N VAL A 118 -0.16 9.26 1.70
CA VAL A 118 -0.69 7.96 1.32
C VAL A 118 -2.20 8.08 1.21
N ASP A 119 -2.75 7.72 0.05
CA ASP A 119 -4.18 7.57 -0.19
C ASP A 119 -4.43 6.09 -0.55
N LEU A 120 -4.98 5.36 0.40
CA LEU A 120 -5.19 3.92 0.33
C LEU A 120 -6.68 3.61 0.25
N ASP A 121 -7.09 3.00 -0.85
CA ASP A 121 -8.43 2.50 -1.08
C ASP A 121 -8.49 0.97 -0.96
N LEU A 122 -9.07 0.50 0.15
CA LEU A 122 -9.35 -0.91 0.43
C LEU A 122 -10.82 -1.26 0.17
N ARG A 123 -11.63 -0.35 -0.36
CA ARG A 123 -13.06 -0.61 -0.61
C ARG A 123 -13.21 -1.73 -1.62
N GLY A 124 -13.81 -2.82 -1.17
CA GLY A 124 -13.88 -4.06 -1.92
C GLY A 124 -14.67 -5.10 -1.17
N ARG A 125 -14.49 -6.37 -1.56
CA ARG A 125 -15.17 -7.51 -0.93
C ARG A 125 -14.13 -8.60 -0.61
N PRO A 126 -13.29 -8.37 0.41
CA PRO A 126 -12.24 -9.32 0.72
C PRO A 126 -12.84 -10.66 1.14
N SER A 127 -12.20 -11.74 0.67
CA SER A 127 -12.64 -13.12 0.94
C SER A 127 -11.94 -13.75 2.15
N ARG A 128 -11.00 -13.02 2.76
CA ARG A 128 -10.13 -13.47 3.85
C ARG A 128 -9.65 -12.30 4.68
N ASP A 129 -9.19 -12.63 5.88
CA ASP A 129 -8.49 -11.69 6.74
C ASP A 129 -7.18 -11.21 6.11
N TYR A 130 -6.85 -9.94 6.36
CA TYR A 130 -5.55 -9.38 6.04
C TYR A 130 -5.20 -8.21 6.96
N ASP A 131 -3.92 -7.91 7.01
CA ASP A 131 -3.33 -6.91 7.89
C ASP A 131 -2.71 -5.78 7.07
N VAL A 132 -2.97 -4.54 7.49
CA VAL A 132 -2.46 -3.33 6.87
C VAL A 132 -1.71 -2.53 7.92
N THR A 133 -0.46 -2.19 7.63
CA THR A 133 0.36 -1.29 8.46
C THR A 133 0.82 -0.11 7.62
N ILE A 134 0.63 1.10 8.12
CA ILE A 134 1.12 2.33 7.52
C ILE A 134 1.94 3.08 8.57
N GLU A 135 3.20 3.32 8.26
CA GLU A 135 4.11 4.13 9.06
C GLU A 135 4.51 5.39 8.28
N GLY A 136 4.15 6.54 8.82
CA GLY A 136 4.38 7.86 8.23
C GLY A 136 5.26 8.74 9.12
N GLY A 137 6.28 9.38 8.55
CA GLY A 137 7.07 10.39 9.24
C GLY A 137 6.33 11.73 9.33
N VAL A 138 6.20 12.41 8.18
CA VAL A 138 5.52 13.71 8.08
C VAL A 138 4.51 13.72 6.93
N GLY A 139 3.25 14.07 7.19
CA GLY A 139 2.26 14.29 6.15
C GLY A 139 0.91 13.63 6.45
N GLN A 140 0.27 13.03 5.44
CA GLN A 140 -1.12 12.57 5.55
C GLN A 140 -1.27 11.10 5.15
N ALA A 141 -2.06 10.36 5.94
CA ALA A 141 -2.53 9.03 5.59
C ALA A 141 -4.07 9.03 5.51
N ILE A 142 -4.62 8.74 4.35
CA ILE A 142 -6.05 8.56 4.12
C ILE A 142 -6.28 7.09 3.81
N VAL A 143 -7.16 6.44 4.57
CA VAL A 143 -7.51 5.02 4.37
C VAL A 143 -9.02 4.88 4.22
N HIS A 144 -9.46 4.42 3.06
CA HIS A 144 -10.84 4.03 2.80
C HIS A 144 -10.99 2.53 3.08
N LEU A 145 -11.85 2.18 4.03
CA LEU A 145 -12.00 0.84 4.57
C LEU A 145 -13.10 0.06 3.81
N PRO A 146 -13.01 -1.29 3.77
CA PRO A 146 -14.04 -2.11 3.14
C PRO A 146 -15.31 -2.18 3.98
N GLU A 147 -16.45 -2.22 3.30
CA GLU A 147 -17.76 -2.48 3.90
C GLU A 147 -18.09 -3.98 3.92
N GLY A 148 -19.04 -4.37 4.77
CA GLY A 148 -19.57 -5.74 4.80
C GLY A 148 -18.64 -6.80 5.41
N VAL A 149 -17.50 -6.38 5.95
CA VAL A 149 -16.55 -7.21 6.71
C VAL A 149 -16.24 -6.56 8.05
N GLY A 150 -15.67 -7.33 8.97
CA GLY A 150 -15.20 -6.79 10.23
C GLY A 150 -14.00 -5.89 10.00
N VAL A 151 -13.98 -4.72 10.64
CA VAL A 151 -12.83 -3.82 10.60
C VAL A 151 -12.44 -3.44 12.01
N ARG A 152 -11.16 -3.61 12.34
CA ARG A 152 -10.51 -3.00 13.49
C ARG A 152 -9.37 -2.11 13.01
N ALA A 153 -9.28 -0.91 13.55
CA ALA A 153 -8.22 0.02 13.24
C ALA A 153 -7.58 0.61 14.50
N ASP A 154 -6.26 0.68 14.49
CA ASP A 154 -5.44 1.40 15.47
C ASP A 154 -4.83 2.62 14.77
N ALA A 155 -4.96 3.80 15.38
CA ALA A 155 -4.39 5.03 14.85
C ALA A 155 -3.64 5.78 15.94
N HIS A 156 -2.35 5.98 15.72
CA HIS A 156 -1.45 6.68 16.65
C HIS A 156 -0.73 7.80 15.90
N GLY A 157 -0.91 9.03 16.37
CA GLY A 157 -0.24 10.22 15.85
C GLY A 157 0.65 10.85 16.92
N GLY A 158 1.79 11.42 16.52
CA GLY A 158 2.60 12.28 17.38
C GLY A 158 1.98 13.67 17.50
N LEU A 159 2.14 14.50 16.47
CA LEU A 159 1.56 15.85 16.39
C LEU A 159 0.60 15.96 15.20
N GLY A 160 -0.65 16.33 15.45
CA GLY A 160 -1.65 16.61 14.41
C GLY A 160 -3.03 16.04 14.75
N SER A 161 -3.79 15.57 13.76
CA SER A 161 -5.16 15.09 13.94
C SER A 161 -5.36 13.65 13.50
N ILE A 162 -6.32 12.99 14.15
CA ILE A 162 -6.82 11.67 13.79
C ILE A 162 -8.33 11.83 13.64
N ASP A 163 -8.81 11.66 12.42
CA ASP A 163 -10.22 11.77 12.06
C ASP A 163 -10.72 10.41 11.60
N VAL A 164 -11.73 9.88 12.30
CA VAL A 164 -12.29 8.54 12.03
C VAL A 164 -13.79 8.67 11.79
N THR A 165 -14.26 8.13 10.67
CA THR A 165 -15.68 8.05 10.32
C THR A 165 -16.07 6.60 10.04
N GLY A 166 -17.31 6.21 10.36
CA GLY A 166 -17.82 4.86 10.11
C GLY A 166 -17.39 3.80 11.13
N LEU A 167 -16.48 4.13 12.05
CA LEU A 167 -16.05 3.24 13.14
C LEU A 167 -16.39 3.82 14.51
N GLU A 168 -16.69 2.95 15.47
CA GLU A 168 -16.88 3.28 16.88
C GLU A 168 -15.58 3.11 17.65
N LYS A 169 -15.22 4.10 18.48
CA LYS A 169 -14.05 4.02 19.35
C LYS A 169 -14.32 3.06 20.52
N ARG A 170 -13.43 2.09 20.73
CA ARG A 170 -13.45 1.08 21.81
C ARG A 170 -12.11 1.10 22.53
N GLY A 171 -12.00 1.90 23.61
CA GLY A 171 -10.73 2.03 24.33
C GLY A 171 -9.66 2.73 23.49
N ASP A 172 -8.63 1.98 23.10
CA ASP A 172 -7.46 2.43 22.33
C ASP A 172 -7.60 2.25 20.81
N HIS A 173 -8.62 1.53 20.36
CA HIS A 173 -8.83 1.19 18.95
C HIS A 173 -10.23 1.61 18.45
N TYR A 174 -10.47 1.42 17.16
CA TYR A 174 -11.73 1.70 16.46
C TYR A 174 -12.24 0.44 15.78
N GLU A 175 -13.55 0.18 15.81
CA GLU A 175 -14.14 -0.98 15.14
C GLU A 175 -15.49 -0.66 14.51
N ASN A 176 -15.89 -1.42 13.51
CA ASN A 176 -17.28 -1.43 13.06
C ASN A 176 -18.11 -2.47 13.84
N ASN A 177 -19.42 -2.42 13.69
CA ASN A 177 -20.34 -3.34 14.35
C ASN A 177 -20.25 -4.81 13.88
N LEU A 178 -19.45 -5.09 12.85
CA LEU A 178 -19.28 -6.43 12.29
C LEU A 178 -18.10 -7.19 12.91
N TYR A 179 -17.09 -6.49 13.45
CA TYR A 179 -15.78 -7.07 13.79
C TYR A 179 -15.84 -8.33 14.66
N GLU A 180 -16.63 -8.35 15.74
CA GLU A 180 -16.70 -9.50 16.65
C GLU A 180 -17.29 -10.78 16.00
N ASN A 181 -18.15 -10.62 14.99
CA ASN A 181 -18.95 -11.73 14.42
C ASN A 181 -18.70 -11.96 12.92
N ALA A 182 -17.82 -11.17 12.31
CA ALA A 182 -17.53 -11.26 10.89
C ALA A 182 -16.69 -12.51 10.58
N LYS A 183 -16.95 -13.10 9.40
CA LYS A 183 -16.14 -14.20 8.86
C LYS A 183 -14.78 -13.74 8.33
N VAL A 184 -14.70 -12.46 7.99
CA VAL A 184 -13.53 -11.81 7.41
C VAL A 184 -13.29 -10.53 8.21
N ASN A 185 -12.05 -10.35 8.65
CA ASN A 185 -11.61 -9.21 9.42
C ASN A 185 -10.41 -8.53 8.77
N VAL A 186 -10.51 -7.22 8.61
CA VAL A 186 -9.42 -6.35 8.15
C VAL A 186 -8.89 -5.57 9.34
N ARG A 187 -7.59 -5.71 9.58
CA ARG A 187 -6.90 -5.03 10.69
C ARG A 187 -5.99 -3.98 10.10
N VAL A 188 -6.15 -2.74 10.54
CA VAL A 188 -5.42 -1.58 10.03
C VAL A 188 -4.68 -0.89 11.16
N GLN A 189 -3.39 -0.69 11.02
CA GLN A 189 -2.57 0.05 11.97
C GLN A 189 -1.92 1.23 11.25
N VAL A 190 -2.14 2.43 11.77
CA VAL A 190 -1.56 3.66 11.21
C VAL A 190 -0.78 4.40 12.29
N HIS A 191 0.51 4.59 12.04
CA HIS A 191 1.41 5.34 12.90
C HIS A 191 1.93 6.57 12.14
N GLY A 192 1.62 7.76 12.63
CA GLY A 192 2.07 9.03 12.05
C GLY A 192 2.94 9.82 13.02
N GLY A 193 4.08 10.35 12.56
CA GLY A 193 4.90 11.26 13.35
C GLY A 193 4.25 12.65 13.47
N VAL A 194 4.16 13.37 12.35
CA VAL A 194 3.54 14.71 12.28
C VAL A 194 2.59 14.81 11.09
N GLY A 195 1.33 15.14 11.35
CA GLY A 195 0.33 15.43 10.33
C GLY A 195 -1.02 14.78 10.61
N GLU A 196 -1.69 14.28 9.57
CA GLU A 196 -3.11 13.89 9.67
C GLU A 196 -3.34 12.44 9.28
N ILE A 197 -4.13 11.74 10.10
CA ILE A 197 -4.61 10.40 9.79
C ILE A 197 -6.12 10.47 9.60
N ARG A 198 -6.61 10.00 8.45
CA ARG A 198 -8.04 9.87 8.15
C ARG A 198 -8.40 8.42 7.91
N LEU A 199 -9.29 7.87 8.72
CA LEU A 199 -9.87 6.54 8.51
C LEU A 199 -11.35 6.69 8.13
N ILE A 200 -11.72 6.17 6.97
CA ILE A 200 -13.04 6.35 6.37
C ILE A 200 -13.65 4.98 6.13
N GLY A 201 -14.53 4.55 7.03
CA GLY A 201 -15.34 3.33 6.89
C GLY A 201 -16.78 3.59 6.48
#